data_AF-A0A7S2TMP6-F1
#
_entry.id   AF-A0A7S2TMP6-F1
#
_cell.length_a   1.000
_cell.length_b   1.000
_cell.length_c   1.000
_cell.angle_alpha   90.00
_cell.angle_beta   90.00
_cell.angle_gamma   90.00
#
_symmetry.space_group_name_H-M   'P 1'
#
loop_
_entity.id
_entity.type
_entity.pdbx_description
1 polymer ?
#
loop_
_entity_poly.entity_id
_entity_poly.type
_entity_poly.pdbx_seq_one_letter_code
_entity_poly.pdbx_strand_id
1 'polypeptide(L)'
;MIHEATYSNDLAKNVAKYGHSTAGMAGRFAQETRSKTLVLTHISSRFNDPRYDEKELNPMTEALLKQAQEGAIEAGRKEDEQKGGVLPTRVLVAHDFLELERTAEDQFVPVEVAES
;
A
#
# COMPACT_ATOMS: atom_id res chain seq x y z
N MET A 1 -0.09 -4.70 -8.24
CA MET A 1 -1.25 -3.80 -8.36
C MET A 1 -0.83 -2.39 -8.01
N ILE A 2 -1.25 -1.39 -8.77
CA ILE A 2 -1.11 0.03 -8.43
C ILE A 2 -2.50 0.54 -8.05
N HIS A 3 -2.65 1.20 -6.90
CA HIS A 3 -3.96 1.65 -6.41
C HIS A 3 -3.83 3.03 -5.73
N GLU A 4 -4.79 3.92 -5.98
CA GLU A 4 -4.84 5.19 -5.25
C GLU A 4 -5.19 4.98 -3.76
N ALA A 5 -4.61 5.77 -2.87
CA ALA A 5 -4.97 5.81 -1.46
C ALA A 5 -4.87 7.22 -0.91
N THR A 6 -5.74 8.10 -1.40
CA THR A 6 -5.71 9.54 -1.11
C THR A 6 -6.06 9.88 0.34
N TYR A 7 -6.73 8.98 1.06
CA TYR A 7 -7.23 9.25 2.41
C TYR A 7 -6.90 8.14 3.42
N SER A 8 -6.64 8.55 4.67
CA SER A 8 -6.55 7.63 5.79
C SER A 8 -7.91 7.00 6.11
N ASN A 9 -7.89 5.85 6.78
CA ASN A 9 -9.09 5.16 7.25
C ASN A 9 -9.97 6.04 8.16
N ASP A 10 -9.39 7.02 8.85
CA ASP A 10 -10.14 7.94 9.73
C ASP A 10 -11.11 8.85 8.97
N LEU A 11 -10.88 9.04 7.67
CA LEU A 11 -11.73 9.83 6.79
C LEU A 11 -12.80 8.98 6.09
N ALA A 12 -12.81 7.65 6.27
CA ALA A 12 -13.61 6.67 5.50
C ALA A 12 -15.09 7.06 5.31
N LYS A 13 -15.73 7.65 6.35
CA LYS A 13 -17.13 8.07 6.30
C LYS A 13 -17.42 9.16 5.26
N ASN A 14 -16.42 9.98 4.91
CA ASN A 14 -16.53 11.03 3.90
C ASN A 14 -16.06 10.56 2.52
N VAL A 15 -15.15 9.59 2.44
CA VAL A 15 -14.46 9.23 1.19
C VAL A 15 -15.35 8.51 0.18
N ALA A 16 -16.24 7.61 0.64
CA ALA A 16 -17.16 6.90 -0.25
C ALA A 16 -18.08 7.85 -1.04
N LYS A 17 -18.34 9.05 -0.50
CA LYS A 17 -19.13 10.10 -1.17
C LYS A 17 -18.37 10.79 -2.32
N TYR A 18 -17.04 10.72 -2.32
CA TYR A 18 -16.19 11.31 -3.36
C TYR A 18 -15.58 10.26 -4.30
N GLY A 19 -15.90 8.97 -4.10
CA GLY A 19 -15.48 7.89 -4.98
C GLY A 19 -14.04 7.41 -4.82
N HIS A 20 -13.34 7.77 -3.75
CA HIS A 20 -11.95 7.34 -3.49
C HIS A 20 -11.88 6.15 -2.53
N SER A 21 -10.75 5.43 -2.56
CA SER A 21 -10.42 4.37 -1.60
C SER A 21 -9.60 4.91 -0.43
N THR A 22 -9.80 4.33 0.75
CA THR A 22 -8.83 4.48 1.85
C THR A 22 -7.66 3.51 1.67
N ALA A 23 -6.54 3.75 2.35
CA ALA A 23 -5.39 2.86 2.32
C ALA A 23 -5.73 1.42 2.76
N GLY A 24 -6.53 1.25 3.82
CA GLY A 24 -6.99 -0.07 4.26
C GLY A 24 -7.84 -0.80 3.24
N MET A 25 -8.71 -0.08 2.51
CA MET A 25 -9.49 -0.67 1.41
C MET A 25 -8.59 -1.15 0.27
N ALA A 26 -7.58 -0.36 -0.11
CA ALA A 26 -6.62 -0.74 -1.14
C ALA A 26 -5.83 -2.00 -0.73
N GLY A 27 -5.39 -2.08 0.53
CA GLY A 27 -4.73 -3.24 1.11
C GLY A 27 -5.59 -4.50 1.06
N ARG A 28 -6.85 -4.38 1.51
CA ARG A 28 -7.83 -5.47 1.49
C ARG A 28 -8.05 -5.98 0.06
N PHE A 29 -8.29 -5.08 -0.88
CA PHE A 29 -8.53 -5.41 -2.28
C PHE A 29 -7.31 -6.09 -2.94
N ALA A 30 -6.10 -5.64 -2.60
CA ALA A 30 -4.88 -6.26 -3.12
C ALA A 30 -4.75 -7.72 -2.71
N GLN A 31 -5.07 -8.00 -1.44
CA GLN A 31 -5.04 -9.36 -0.93
C GLN A 31 -6.13 -10.23 -1.56
N GLU A 32 -7.36 -9.74 -1.65
CA GLU A 32 -8.50 -10.48 -2.24
C GLU A 32 -8.26 -10.80 -3.73
N THR A 33 -7.50 -9.95 -4.44
CA THR A 33 -7.06 -10.20 -5.82
C THR A 33 -5.77 -11.02 -5.91
N ARG A 34 -5.20 -11.43 -4.77
CA ARG A 34 -3.94 -12.19 -4.66
C ARG A 34 -2.75 -11.49 -5.32
N SER A 35 -2.76 -10.16 -5.29
CA SER A 35 -1.64 -9.35 -5.75
C SER A 35 -0.45 -9.54 -4.82
N LYS A 36 0.69 -10.00 -5.33
CA LYS A 36 1.91 -10.15 -4.50
C LYS A 36 2.47 -8.81 -3.99
N THR A 37 2.27 -7.75 -4.77
CA THR A 37 2.73 -6.39 -4.45
C THR A 37 1.63 -5.37 -4.74
N LEU A 38 1.37 -4.50 -3.77
CA LEU A 38 0.55 -3.29 -3.85
C LEU A 38 1.47 -2.06 -3.82
N VAL A 39 1.32 -1.18 -4.80
CA VAL A 39 1.94 0.15 -4.82
C VAL A 39 0.84 1.18 -4.61
N LEU A 40 0.89 1.90 -3.49
CA LEU A 40 0.01 3.02 -3.20
C LEU A 40 0.49 4.26 -3.95
N THR A 41 -0.41 4.93 -4.66
CA THR A 41 -0.11 6.18 -5.39
C THR A 41 -1.17 7.25 -5.09
N HIS A 42 -1.00 8.43 -5.69
CA HIS A 42 -1.92 9.57 -5.58
C HIS A 42 -2.16 9.97 -4.11
N ILE A 43 -1.05 10.08 -3.37
CA ILE A 43 -1.02 10.56 -2.00
C ILE A 43 -1.16 12.09 -2.06
N SER A 44 -2.14 12.63 -1.33
CA SER A 44 -2.42 14.07 -1.33
C SER A 44 -1.15 14.89 -1.07
N SER A 45 -0.93 15.95 -1.83
CA SER A 45 0.22 16.86 -1.65
C SER A 45 0.27 17.51 -0.26
N ARG A 46 -0.83 17.47 0.50
CA ARG A 46 -0.86 17.85 1.92
C ARG A 46 0.03 16.96 2.80
N PHE A 47 0.40 15.79 2.32
CA PHE A 47 1.34 14.90 2.97
C PHE A 47 2.78 15.19 2.54
N ASN A 48 3.01 15.97 1.48
CA ASN A 48 4.33 16.41 1.07
C ASN A 48 4.74 17.64 1.90
N ASP A 49 5.03 17.41 3.17
CA ASP A 49 5.52 18.43 4.09
C ASP A 49 7.04 18.62 3.87
N PRO A 50 7.50 19.82 3.48
CA PRO A 50 8.90 20.08 3.12
C PRO A 50 9.88 19.92 4.30
N ARG A 51 9.39 19.64 5.51
CA ARG A 51 10.20 19.33 6.69
C ARG A 51 10.71 17.88 6.71
N TYR A 52 10.14 16.99 5.90
CA TYR A 52 10.58 15.61 5.76
C TYR A 52 11.36 15.47 4.46
N ASP A 53 12.51 14.80 4.53
CA ASP A 53 13.30 14.41 3.36
C ASP A 53 12.44 13.49 2.47
N GLU A 54 12.60 13.53 1.15
CA GLU A 54 11.95 12.61 0.22
C GLU A 54 12.24 11.14 0.55
N LYS A 55 13.38 10.88 1.20
CA LYS A 55 13.79 9.54 1.68
C LYS A 55 13.13 9.11 2.98
N GLU A 56 12.55 10.02 3.75
CA GLU A 56 11.85 9.71 5.00
C GLU A 56 10.34 9.82 4.80
N LEU A 57 9.63 8.72 5.07
CA LEU A 57 8.17 8.78 5.11
C LEU A 57 7.75 9.76 6.20
N ASN A 58 7.00 10.79 5.83
CA ASN A 58 6.31 11.60 6.83
C ASN A 58 5.34 10.70 7.63
N PRO A 59 5.05 11.04 8.90
CA PRO A 59 4.22 10.21 9.78
C PRO A 59 2.84 9.87 9.20
N MET A 60 2.31 10.72 8.32
CA MET A 60 1.02 10.44 7.71
C MET A 60 1.10 9.39 6.60
N THR A 61 2.16 9.43 5.79
CA THR A 61 2.41 8.41 4.76
C THR A 61 2.70 7.06 5.41
N GLU A 62 3.42 7.05 6.53
CA GLU A 62 3.62 5.86 7.35
C GLU A 62 2.28 5.30 7.87
N ALA A 63 1.38 6.17 8.32
CA ALA A 63 0.04 5.75 8.73
C ALA A 63 -0.77 5.13 7.57
N LEU A 64 -0.67 5.66 6.35
CA LEU A 64 -1.31 5.05 5.16
C LEU A 64 -0.73 3.68 4.85
N LEU A 65 0.60 3.55 4.86
CA LEU A 65 1.29 2.27 4.66
C LEU A 65 0.82 1.22 5.68
N LYS A 66 0.79 1.59 6.96
CA LYS A 66 0.34 0.72 8.05
C LYS A 66 -1.13 0.30 7.86
N GLN A 67 -2.01 1.22 7.50
CA GLN A 67 -3.42 0.94 7.26
C GLN A 67 -3.63 -0.04 6.09
N ALA A 68 -2.89 0.12 5.00
CA ALA A 68 -2.94 -0.80 3.87
C ALA A 68 -2.41 -2.19 4.25
N GLN A 69 -1.30 -2.27 4.99
CA GLN A 69 -0.77 -3.55 5.48
C GLN A 69 -1.79 -4.26 6.39
N GLU A 70 -2.43 -3.54 7.30
CA GLU A 70 -3.48 -4.09 8.18
C GLU A 70 -4.66 -4.63 7.37
N GLY A 71 -5.14 -3.88 6.37
CA GLY A 71 -6.22 -4.33 5.48
C GLY A 71 -5.87 -5.59 4.70
N ALA A 72 -4.63 -5.70 4.20
CA ALA A 72 -4.14 -6.89 3.51
C ALA A 72 -4.05 -8.10 4.45
N ILE A 73 -3.50 -7.91 5.66
CA ILE A 73 -3.39 -8.98 6.66
C ILE A 73 -4.78 -9.46 7.11
N GLU A 74 -5.72 -8.55 7.34
CA GLU A 74 -7.09 -8.92 7.75
C GLU A 74 -7.79 -9.76 6.67
N ALA A 75 -7.68 -9.37 5.40
CA ALA A 75 -8.20 -10.17 4.28
C ALA A 75 -7.52 -11.54 4.21
N GLY A 76 -6.20 -11.58 4.35
CA GLY A 76 -5.42 -12.81 4.26
C GLY A 76 -5.79 -13.83 5.33
N ARG A 77 -5.99 -13.37 6.59
CA ARG A 77 -6.45 -14.25 7.68
C ARG A 77 -7.81 -14.88 7.41
N LYS A 78 -8.75 -14.10 6.87
CA LYS A 78 -10.09 -14.62 6.48
C LYS A 78 -10.01 -15.64 5.35
N GLU A 79 -9.04 -15.50 4.45
CA GLU A 79 -8.79 -16.46 3.37
C GLU A 79 -8.03 -17.71 3.83
N ASP A 80 -7.08 -17.59 4.77
CA ASP A 80 -6.30 -18.69 5.34
C ASP A 80 -7.16 -19.69 6.10
N GLU A 81 -8.16 -19.19 6.83
CA GLU A 81 -9.19 -20.00 7.46
C GLU A 81 -10.00 -20.83 6.44
N GLN A 82 -10.02 -20.41 5.17
CA GLN A 82 -10.85 -21.03 4.13
C GLN A 82 -10.05 -21.86 3.11
N LYS A 83 -8.83 -21.49 2.70
CA LYS A 83 -8.05 -22.16 1.63
C LYS A 83 -6.53 -21.92 1.71
N GLY A 84 -5.85 -22.45 2.72
CA GLY A 84 -4.47 -22.97 2.57
C GLY A 84 -3.31 -21.98 2.36
N GLY A 85 -3.21 -20.93 3.18
CA GLY A 85 -1.96 -20.17 3.35
C GLY A 85 -1.64 -19.21 2.21
N VAL A 86 -2.19 -17.99 2.25
CA VAL A 86 -1.86 -16.89 1.34
C VAL A 86 -0.89 -15.95 2.06
N LEU A 87 0.32 -15.84 1.52
CA LEU A 87 1.28 -14.85 2.01
C LEU A 87 0.68 -13.42 1.88
N PRO A 88 0.89 -12.55 2.87
CA PRO A 88 0.35 -11.21 2.83
C PRO A 88 0.96 -10.40 1.69
N THR A 89 0.12 -9.61 1.02
CA THR A 89 0.51 -8.66 -0.02
C THR A 89 1.56 -7.68 0.52
N ARG A 90 2.71 -7.57 -0.16
CA ARG A 90 3.68 -6.51 0.15
C ARG A 90 3.11 -5.15 -0.25
N VAL A 91 3.19 -4.17 0.63
CA VAL A 91 2.75 -2.80 0.35
C VAL A 91 3.96 -1.87 0.21
N LEU A 92 3.95 -1.07 -0.84
CA LEU A 92 4.90 -0.01 -1.14
C LEU A 92 4.16 1.31 -1.29
N VAL A 93 4.83 2.42 -0.99
CA VAL A 93 4.35 3.76 -1.29
C VAL A 93 5.16 4.30 -2.45
N ALA A 94 4.48 4.77 -3.50
CA ALA A 94 5.12 5.48 -4.59
C ALA A 94 5.60 6.85 -4.13
N HIS A 95 6.85 7.15 -4.47
CA HIS A 95 7.40 8.50 -4.50
C HIS A 95 7.80 8.82 -5.95
N ASP A 96 8.12 10.08 -6.22
CA ASP A 96 8.56 10.49 -7.54
C ASP A 96 9.81 9.68 -7.94
N PHE A 97 9.83 9.24 -9.20
CA PHE A 97 10.90 8.42 -9.78
C PHE A 97 11.15 7.07 -9.09
N LEU A 98 10.18 6.51 -8.34
CA LEU A 98 10.27 5.13 -7.85
C LEU A 98 10.39 4.15 -9.02
N GLU A 99 11.52 3.43 -9.07
CA GLU A 99 11.74 2.32 -9.99
C GLU A 99 11.59 0.98 -9.26
N LEU A 100 10.93 0.03 -9.92
CA LEU A 100 10.67 -1.30 -9.37
C LEU A 100 11.24 -2.38 -10.30
N GLU A 101 11.92 -3.35 -9.70
CA GLU A 101 12.37 -4.57 -10.36
C GLU A 101 11.57 -5.78 -9.89
N ARG A 102 11.41 -6.77 -10.77
CA ARG A 102 10.72 -8.02 -10.46
C ARG A 102 11.73 -9.08 -10.00
N THR A 103 11.54 -9.63 -8.81
CA THR A 103 12.36 -10.71 -8.26
C THR A 103 12.00 -12.08 -8.86
N ALA A 104 12.82 -13.09 -8.58
CA ALA A 104 12.58 -14.49 -8.97
C ALA A 104 11.29 -15.07 -8.36
N GLU A 105 10.88 -14.59 -7.19
CA GLU A 105 9.62 -14.94 -6.50
C GLU A 105 8.40 -14.20 -7.07
N ASP A 106 8.60 -13.41 -8.14
CA ASP A 106 7.58 -12.62 -8.81
C ASP A 106 6.97 -11.55 -7.88
N GLN A 107 7.83 -10.98 -7.02
CA GLN A 107 7.55 -9.78 -6.24
C GLN A 107 8.20 -8.56 -6.89
N PHE A 108 7.61 -7.37 -6.73
CA PHE A 108 8.27 -6.13 -7.10
C PHE A 108 9.01 -5.53 -5.90
N VAL A 109 10.27 -5.13 -6.08
CA VAL A 109 11.14 -4.47 -5.10
C VAL A 109 11.63 -3.12 -5.65
N PRO A 110 11.90 -2.11 -4.81
CA PRO A 110 12.62 -0.92 -5.25
C PRO A 110 14.02 -1.27 -5.77
N VAL A 111 14.45 -0.67 -6.88
CA VAL A 111 15.74 -0.96 -7.53
C VAL A 111 16.93 -0.69 -6.60
N GLU A 112 16.85 0.31 -5.71
CA GLU A 112 17.91 0.59 -4.72
C GLU A 112 18.17 -0.57 -3.73
N VAL A 113 17.24 -1.53 -3.63
CA VAL A 113 17.35 -2.73 -2.79
C VAL A 113 17.89 -3.93 -3.58
N ALA A 114 17.97 -3.84 -4.91
CA ALA A 114 18.36 -4.95 -5.79
C ALA A 114 19.88 -5.09 -5.99
N GLU A 115 20.68 -4.13 -5.51
CA GLU A 115 22.14 -4.25 -5.49
C GLU A 115 22.65 -4.66 -4.09
N SER A 116 22.64 -5.97 -3.81
CA SER A 116 23.41 -6.58 -2.71
C SER A 116 23.79 -8.01 -3.03
#